data_AF-E4LLF1-F1
#
_entry.id   AF-E4LLF1-F1
#
_cell.length_a   1.000
_cell.length_b   1.000
_cell.length_c   1.000
_cell.angle_alpha   90.00
_cell.angle_beta   90.00
_cell.angle_gamma   90.00
#
_symmetry.space_group_name_H-M   'P 1'
#
loop_
_entity.id
_entity.type
_entity.pdbx_description
1 polymer ?
#
loop_
_entity_poly.entity_id
_entity_poly.type
_entity_poly.pdbx_seq_one_letter_code
_entity_poly.pdbx_strand_id
1 'polypeptide(L)'
;MNLWSNIYTYGLTPEETEWVRRTFVTDFGYHLYEAEDFSDLIAFPAIGLFVQPYAMDADEREMLLDFYQVAHAHDRSLIIVFMDVVEIPLALVGTSIYIYEWGREWIARIQDGLISCAGIREQERKDARLTMGDIEEE
;
A
#
# COMPACT_ATOMS: atom_id res chain seq x y z
N MET A 1 -12.11 -11.85 8.99
CA MET A 1 -11.44 -10.56 8.71
C MET A 1 -10.76 -10.68 7.37
N ASN A 2 -10.98 -9.74 6.46
CA ASN A 2 -10.42 -9.78 5.11
C ASN A 2 -9.02 -9.16 5.14
N LEU A 3 -8.02 -9.94 5.56
CA LEU A 3 -6.62 -9.53 5.79
C LEU A 3 -5.86 -9.05 4.54
N TRP A 4 -6.52 -8.90 3.40
CA TRP A 4 -5.88 -8.85 2.08
C TRP A 4 -6.10 -7.53 1.33
N SER A 5 -6.79 -6.58 1.95
CA SER A 5 -7.03 -5.24 1.41
C SER A 5 -6.82 -4.19 2.49
N ASN A 6 -5.67 -4.29 3.14
CA ASN A 6 -5.26 -3.39 4.20
C ASN A 6 -4.55 -2.17 3.61
N ILE A 7 -4.87 -1.01 4.15
CA ILE A 7 -4.18 0.24 3.91
C ILE A 7 -3.56 0.66 5.24
N TYR A 8 -2.28 1.01 5.22
CA TYR A 8 -1.58 1.54 6.38
C TYR A 8 -1.28 3.01 6.20
N THR A 9 -1.33 3.73 7.32
CA THR A 9 -0.93 5.14 7.44
C THR A 9 0.24 5.23 8.40
N TYR A 10 1.22 6.09 8.11
CA TYR A 10 2.38 6.29 8.99
C TYR A 10 2.73 7.77 9.12
N GLY A 11 2.71 8.27 10.35
CA GLY A 11 3.05 9.65 10.67
C GLY A 11 2.04 10.70 10.21
N LEU A 12 0.88 10.29 9.70
CA LEU A 12 -0.19 11.19 9.26
C LEU A 12 -0.85 11.86 10.46
N THR A 13 -1.27 13.11 10.28
CA THR A 13 -2.13 13.78 11.24
C THR A 13 -3.54 13.17 11.25
N PRO A 14 -4.32 13.35 12.34
CA PRO A 14 -5.70 12.85 12.39
C PRO A 14 -6.59 13.32 11.23
N GLU A 15 -6.37 14.56 10.75
CA GLU A 15 -7.12 15.12 9.62
C GLU A 15 -6.78 14.41 8.31
N GLU A 16 -5.49 14.12 8.08
CA GLU A 16 -5.02 13.38 6.91
C GLU A 16 -5.48 11.93 6.94
N THR A 17 -5.39 11.26 8.09
CA THR A 17 -5.88 9.89 8.27
C THR A 17 -7.38 9.79 7.99
N GLU A 18 -8.17 10.77 8.47
CA GLU A 18 -9.60 10.82 8.17
C GLU A 18 -9.88 11.12 6.70
N TRP A 19 -9.07 11.97 6.07
CA TRP A 19 -9.17 12.21 4.63
C TRP A 19 -8.86 10.94 3.81
N VAL A 20 -7.80 10.19 4.17
CA VAL A 20 -7.48 8.90 3.54
C VAL A 20 -8.64 7.92 3.71
N ARG A 21 -9.20 7.83 4.93
CA ARG A 21 -10.35 6.97 5.23
C ARG A 21 -11.53 7.27 4.29
N ARG A 22 -11.94 8.53 4.21
CA ARG A 22 -13.09 8.93 3.37
C ARG A 22 -12.83 8.73 1.90
N THR A 23 -11.61 8.99 1.44
CA THR A 23 -11.30 9.04 0.01
C THR A 23 -11.01 7.65 -0.58
N PHE A 24 -10.36 6.78 0.19
CA PHE A 24 -9.83 5.51 -0.34
C PHE A 24 -10.37 4.27 0.35
N VAL A 25 -11.02 4.39 1.51
CA VAL A 25 -11.37 3.23 2.34
C VAL A 25 -12.88 3.01 2.39
N THR A 26 -13.65 4.03 2.78
CA THR A 26 -15.08 3.90 3.11
C THR A 26 -15.91 3.31 1.97
N ASP A 27 -15.72 3.81 0.74
CA ASP A 27 -16.51 3.37 -0.42
C ASP A 27 -16.02 2.06 -1.04
N PHE A 28 -14.82 1.60 -0.67
CA PHE A 28 -14.17 0.41 -1.23
C PHE A 28 -14.15 -0.79 -0.28
N GLY A 29 -14.55 -0.60 0.98
CA GLY A 29 -14.58 -1.66 1.99
C GLY A 29 -13.20 -2.15 2.43
N TYR A 30 -12.16 -1.34 2.24
CA TYR A 30 -10.81 -1.63 2.72
C TYR A 30 -10.70 -1.43 4.24
N HIS A 31 -9.59 -1.92 4.81
CA HIS A 31 -9.29 -1.72 6.23
C HIS A 31 -8.16 -0.71 6.37
N LEU A 32 -8.37 0.33 7.17
CA LEU A 32 -7.36 1.35 7.45
C LEU A 32 -6.75 1.12 8.83
N TYR A 33 -5.42 1.02 8.85
CA TYR A 33 -4.61 0.89 10.06
C TYR A 33 -3.64 2.07 10.15
N GLU A 34 -3.35 2.48 11.38
CA GLU A 34 -2.26 3.40 11.71
C GLU A 34 -1.09 2.54 12.20
N ALA A 35 0.06 2.67 11.55
CA ALA A 35 1.28 2.01 11.97
C ALA A 35 1.91 2.84 13.11
N GLU A 36 2.19 2.19 14.24
CA GLU A 36 2.87 2.82 15.36
C GLU A 36 4.39 2.85 15.10
N ASP A 37 4.91 1.78 14.49
CA ASP A 37 6.32 1.62 14.15
C ASP A 37 6.52 1.45 12.64
N PHE A 38 7.65 1.93 12.10
CA PHE A 38 7.99 1.77 10.69
C PHE A 38 7.97 0.28 10.25
N SER A 39 8.41 -0.62 11.13
CA SER A 39 8.44 -2.06 10.85
C SER A 39 7.08 -2.63 10.48
N ASP A 40 5.98 -2.04 10.95
CA ASP A 40 4.63 -2.52 10.61
C ASP A 40 4.32 -2.38 9.13
N LEU A 41 4.90 -1.36 8.46
CA LEU A 41 4.69 -1.10 7.04
C LEU A 41 5.25 -2.19 6.14
N ILE A 42 6.32 -2.87 6.60
CA ILE A 42 7.01 -3.92 5.85
C ILE A 42 6.69 -5.33 6.37
N ALA A 43 6.25 -5.45 7.62
CA ALA A 43 5.95 -6.74 8.24
C ALA A 43 4.57 -7.29 7.86
N PHE A 44 3.60 -6.42 7.58
CA PHE A 44 2.23 -6.82 7.31
C PHE A 44 1.83 -6.61 5.86
N PRO A 45 1.01 -7.52 5.29
CA PRO A 45 0.52 -7.37 3.93
C PRO A 45 -0.41 -6.16 3.81
N ALA A 46 -0.11 -5.31 2.84
CA ALA A 46 -0.89 -4.14 2.48
C ALA A 46 -1.12 -4.08 0.97
N ILE A 47 -2.15 -3.34 0.58
CA ILE A 47 -2.37 -2.91 -0.81
C ILE A 47 -2.03 -1.44 -1.01
N GLY A 48 -1.97 -0.66 0.07
CA GLY A 48 -1.64 0.76 0.04
C GLY A 48 -0.96 1.23 1.32
N LEU A 49 0.05 2.08 1.17
CA LEU A 49 0.71 2.80 2.25
C LEU A 49 0.56 4.29 1.99
N PHE A 50 0.12 5.04 3.01
CA PHE A 50 0.09 6.49 3.00
C PHE A 50 1.04 6.97 4.08
N VAL A 51 2.08 7.70 3.70
CA VAL A 51 3.25 7.90 4.55
C VAL A 51 3.62 9.37 4.58
N GLN A 52 3.82 9.92 5.77
CA GLN A 52 4.46 11.23 5.93
C GLN A 52 5.98 11.09 5.83
N PRO A 53 6.67 11.67 4.82
CA PRO A 53 8.10 11.49 4.65
C PRO A 53 8.92 11.95 5.86
N TYR A 54 8.50 13.01 6.56
CA TYR A 54 9.21 13.55 7.72
C TYR A 54 9.09 12.68 8.98
N ALA A 55 8.14 11.74 9.00
CA ALA A 55 7.99 10.79 10.10
C ALA A 55 9.02 9.65 10.01
N MET A 56 9.73 9.56 8.89
CA MET A 56 10.78 8.58 8.66
C MET A 56 12.13 9.25 8.58
N ASP A 57 13.18 8.54 9.03
CA ASP A 57 14.54 8.93 8.71
C ASP A 57 14.96 8.48 7.29
N ALA A 58 16.19 8.83 6.91
CA ALA A 58 16.71 8.51 5.58
C ALA A 58 16.87 7.00 5.36
N ASP A 59 17.23 6.25 6.40
CA ASP A 59 17.52 4.82 6.34
C ASP A 59 16.21 4.04 6.25
N GLU A 60 15.19 4.42 7.02
CA GLU A 60 13.83 3.87 6.93
C GLU A 60 13.23 4.13 5.54
N ARG A 61 13.45 5.32 4.99
CA ARG A 61 12.99 5.67 3.65
C ARG A 61 13.68 4.83 2.58
N GLU A 62 14.98 4.66 2.67
CA GLU A 62 15.71 3.77 1.77
C GLU A 62 15.19 2.33 1.88
N MET A 63 14.96 1.84 3.11
CA MET A 63 14.43 0.51 3.36
C MET A 63 13.04 0.30 2.78
N LEU A 64 12.14 1.28 2.90
CA LEU A 64 10.80 1.21 2.32
C LEU A 64 10.83 1.13 0.79
N LEU A 65 11.71 1.92 0.17
CA LEU A 65 11.84 1.96 -1.28
C LEU A 65 12.52 0.69 -1.81
N ASP A 66 13.52 0.16 -1.11
CA ASP A 66 14.15 -1.12 -1.44
C ASP A 66 13.16 -2.28 -1.29
N PHE A 67 12.40 -2.31 -0.19
CA PHE A 67 11.31 -3.27 0.00
C PHE A 67 10.33 -3.25 -1.16
N TYR A 68 9.87 -2.06 -1.57
CA TYR A 68 8.99 -1.93 -2.73
C TYR A 68 9.65 -2.44 -4.01
N GLN A 69 10.91 -2.05 -4.25
CA GLN A 69 11.65 -2.43 -5.45
C GLN A 69 11.78 -3.95 -5.58
N VAL A 70 12.13 -4.62 -4.48
CA VAL A 70 12.38 -6.06 -4.45
C VAL A 70 11.07 -6.87 -4.48
N ALA A 71 10.06 -6.45 -3.72
CA ALA A 71 8.86 -7.25 -3.50
C ALA A 71 7.66 -6.88 -4.38
N HIS A 72 7.53 -5.61 -4.81
CA HIS A 72 6.27 -5.08 -5.36
C HIS A 72 6.40 -4.35 -6.70
N ALA A 73 7.61 -3.96 -7.13
CA ALA A 73 7.77 -3.20 -8.36
C ALA A 73 7.39 -4.01 -9.62
N HIS A 74 7.59 -5.33 -9.59
CA HIS A 74 7.32 -6.22 -10.72
C HIS A 74 5.82 -6.47 -10.91
N ASP A 75 5.11 -6.80 -9.83
CA ASP A 75 3.69 -7.18 -9.87
C ASP A 75 2.75 -6.00 -9.61
N ARG A 76 3.27 -4.88 -9.10
CA ARG A 76 2.52 -3.70 -8.70
C ARG A 76 1.42 -4.03 -7.68
N SER A 77 1.70 -4.97 -6.77
CA SER A 77 0.74 -5.42 -5.75
C SER A 77 0.66 -4.51 -4.52
N LEU A 78 1.42 -3.41 -4.51
CA LEU A 78 1.42 -2.38 -3.48
C LEU A 78 1.41 -0.98 -4.11
N ILE A 79 0.75 -0.04 -3.43
CA ILE A 79 0.84 1.40 -3.69
C ILE A 79 1.50 2.10 -2.52
N ILE A 80 2.39 3.03 -2.80
CA ILE A 80 2.95 3.93 -1.79
C ILE A 80 2.59 5.36 -2.18
N VAL A 81 1.99 6.09 -1.26
CA VAL A 81 1.67 7.51 -1.38
C VAL A 81 2.42 8.26 -0.31
N PHE A 82 3.38 9.10 -0.73
CA PHE A 82 4.04 10.05 0.15
C PHE A 82 3.22 11.33 0.24
N MET A 83 2.87 11.75 1.45
CA MET A 83 1.99 12.89 1.69
C MET A 83 2.66 14.25 1.48
N ASP A 84 3.99 14.26 1.33
CA ASP A 84 4.79 15.46 1.02
C ASP A 84 5.94 15.08 0.06
N VAL A 85 6.68 16.09 -0.40
CA VAL A 85 7.79 15.95 -1.35
C VAL A 85 8.85 14.99 -0.82
N VAL A 86 9.20 14.02 -1.67
CA VAL A 86 10.26 13.06 -1.40
C VAL A 86 11.05 12.77 -2.68
N GLU A 87 12.33 12.47 -2.54
CA GLU A 87 13.15 12.01 -3.66
C GLU A 87 12.83 10.55 -3.97
N ILE A 88 12.26 10.29 -5.14
CA ILE A 88 12.01 8.94 -5.64
C ILE A 88 13.20 8.51 -6.51
N PRO A 89 13.85 7.36 -6.23
CA PRO A 89 14.92 6.83 -7.06
C PRO A 89 14.48 6.63 -8.51
N LEU A 90 15.38 6.91 -9.47
CA LEU A 90 15.08 6.78 -10.91
C LEU A 90 14.58 5.38 -11.30
N ALA A 91 15.05 4.34 -10.62
CA ALA A 91 14.61 2.96 -10.84
C ALA A 91 13.13 2.73 -10.53
N LEU A 92 12.53 3.59 -9.71
CA LEU A 92 11.15 3.50 -9.25
C LEU A 92 10.23 4.52 -9.93
N VAL A 93 10.77 5.35 -10.83
CA VAL A 93 9.96 6.31 -11.60
C VAL A 93 8.99 5.56 -12.52
N GLY A 94 7.72 5.92 -12.45
CA GLY A 94 6.65 5.28 -13.24
C GLY A 94 6.13 3.96 -12.66
N THR A 95 6.53 3.61 -11.43
CA THR A 95 5.91 2.55 -10.63
C THR A 95 4.69 3.09 -9.85
N SER A 96 4.09 2.27 -8.99
CA SER A 96 2.95 2.68 -8.16
C SER A 96 3.35 3.43 -6.88
N ILE A 97 4.43 4.22 -6.97
CA ILE A 97 4.85 5.17 -5.94
C ILE A 97 4.45 6.57 -6.39
N TYR A 98 3.74 7.27 -5.53
CA TYR A 98 3.17 8.58 -5.80
C TYR A 98 3.55 9.58 -4.72
N ILE A 99 3.67 10.84 -5.11
CA ILE A 99 3.67 11.98 -4.20
C ILE A 99 2.27 12.56 -4.23
N TYR A 100 1.75 12.93 -3.07
CA TYR A 100 0.44 13.54 -2.93
C TYR A 100 0.35 14.82 -3.75
N GLU A 101 -0.70 14.89 -4.59
CA GLU A 101 -1.05 16.08 -5.35
C GLU A 101 -2.55 16.34 -5.22
N TRP A 102 -2.92 17.62 -5.18
CA TRP A 102 -4.31 18.01 -5.17
C TRP A 102 -4.95 17.80 -6.56
N GLY A 103 -5.99 16.97 -6.64
CA GLY A 103 -6.78 16.82 -7.86
C GLY A 103 -7.59 15.54 -7.95
N ARG A 104 -8.74 15.60 -8.64
CA ARG A 104 -9.62 14.43 -8.84
C ARG A 104 -8.98 13.34 -9.69
N GLU A 105 -8.22 13.73 -10.71
CA GLU A 105 -7.53 12.77 -11.59
C GLU A 105 -6.48 11.98 -10.82
N TRP A 106 -5.75 12.64 -9.94
CA TRP A 106 -4.78 11.99 -9.06
C TRP A 106 -5.46 11.00 -8.11
N ILE A 107 -6.56 11.41 -7.45
CA ILE A 107 -7.34 10.53 -6.56
C ILE A 107 -7.83 9.29 -7.31
N ALA A 108 -8.40 9.48 -8.51
CA ALA A 108 -8.90 8.37 -9.32
C ALA A 108 -7.80 7.37 -9.68
N ARG A 109 -6.58 7.86 -10.00
CA ARG A 109 -5.43 6.99 -10.28
C ARG A 109 -5.02 6.14 -9.09
N ILE A 110 -5.02 6.72 -7.88
CA ILE A 110 -4.74 5.96 -6.65
C ILE A 110 -5.83 4.92 -6.40
N GLN A 111 -7.10 5.29 -6.56
CA GLN A 111 -8.23 4.37 -6.40
C GLN A 111 -8.15 3.19 -7.39
N ASP A 112 -7.94 3.47 -8.68
CA ASP A 112 -7.79 2.45 -9.72
C ASP A 112 -6.63 1.49 -9.40
N GLY A 113 -5.51 2.05 -8.95
CA GLY A 113 -4.37 1.26 -8.52
C GLY A 113 -4.69 0.37 -7.30
N LEU A 114 -5.37 0.89 -6.28
CA LEU A 114 -5.74 0.13 -5.09
C LEU A 114 -6.68 -1.03 -5.43
N ILE A 115 -7.62 -0.81 -6.36
CA ILE A 115 -8.50 -1.87 -6.89
C ILE A 115 -7.66 -2.95 -7.58
N SER A 116 -6.69 -2.56 -8.40
CA SER A 116 -5.77 -3.50 -9.05
C SER A 116 -4.98 -4.33 -8.03
N CYS A 117 -4.40 -3.68 -7.02
CA CYS A 117 -3.65 -4.36 -5.96
C CYS A 117 -4.54 -5.33 -5.17
N ALA A 118 -5.76 -4.92 -4.82
CA ALA A 118 -6.73 -5.80 -4.15
C ALA A 118 -7.08 -7.02 -5.02
N GLY A 119 -7.22 -6.83 -6.33
CA GLY A 119 -7.44 -7.93 -7.29
C GLY A 119 -6.28 -8.93 -7.34
N ILE A 120 -5.04 -8.45 -7.33
CA ILE A 120 -3.84 -9.30 -7.30
C ILE A 120 -3.82 -10.13 -6.01
N ARG A 121 -4.02 -9.50 -4.85
CA ARG A 121 -4.03 -10.20 -3.55
C ARG A 121 -5.15 -11.24 -3.44
N GLU A 122 -6.32 -10.94 -4.00
CA GLU A 122 -7.41 -11.90 -4.06
C GLU A 122 -7.08 -13.11 -4.95
N GLN A 123 -6.33 -12.91 -6.04
CA GLN A 123 -5.87 -14.00 -6.89
C GLN A 123 -4.81 -14.86 -6.20
N GLU A 124 -3.80 -14.24 -5.57
CA GLU A 124 -2.79 -14.95 -4.75
C GLU A 124 -3.46 -15.84 -3.69
N ARG A 125 -4.51 -15.32 -3.05
CA ARG A 125 -5.30 -16.08 -2.06
C ARG A 125 -5.99 -17.30 -2.67
N LYS A 126 -6.57 -17.15 -3.85
CA LYS A 126 -7.23 -18.27 -4.56
C LYS A 126 -6.21 -19.33 -4.95
N ASP A 127 -5.07 -18.91 -5.47
CA ASP A 127 -4.00 -19.82 -5.90
C ASP A 127 -3.38 -20.56 -4.72
N ALA A 128 -3.16 -19.88 -3.59
CA ALA A 128 -2.70 -20.51 -2.35
C ALA A 128 -3.71 -21.54 -1.82
N ARG A 129 -5.01 -21.25 -1.89
CA ARG A 129 -6.08 -22.20 -1.51
C ARG A 129 -6.15 -23.41 -2.41
N LEU A 130 -5.94 -23.24 -3.72
CA LEU A 130 -5.90 -24.35 -4.68
C LEU A 130 -4.67 -25.23 -4.44
N THR A 131 -3.51 -24.61 -4.20
CA THR A 131 -2.25 -25.35 -3.96
C THR A 131 -2.27 -26.11 -2.63
N MET A 132 -3.03 -25.65 -1.63
CA MET A 132 -3.23 -26.35 -0.35
C MET A 132 -4.49 -27.24 -0.34
N GLY A 133 -5.28 -27.23 -1.42
CA GLY A 133 -6.55 -27.97 -1.57
C GLY A 133 -6.40 -29.39 -2.12
N ASP A 134 -5.21 -29.80 -2.57
CA ASP A 134 -4.91 -31.17 -3.03
C ASP A 134 -4.34 -32.06 -1.90
N ILE A 135 -4.78 -31.84 -0.66
CA ILE A 135 -4.69 -32.84 0.42
C ILE A 135 -6.12 -33.20 0.84
N GLU A 136 -6.91 -33.71 -0.11
CA GLU A 136 -8.04 -34.56 0.26
C GLU A 136 -7.43 -35.91 0.66
N GLU A 137 -7.41 -36.18 1.97
CA GLU A 137 -7.17 -37.52 2.52
C GLU A 137 -8.20 -38.49 1.90
N GLU A 138 -7.71 -39.42 1.07
CA GLU A 138 -8.44 -40.60 0.62
C GLU A 138 -8.66 -41.61 1.77
#